data_AF-X1PAG9-F1
#
_entry.id   AF-X1PAG9-F1
#
_cell.length_a   1.000
_cell.length_b   1.000
_cell.length_c   1.000
_cell.angle_alpha   90.00
_cell.angle_beta   90.00
_cell.angle_gamma   90.00
#
_symmetry.space_group_name_H-M   'P 1'
#
loop_
_entity.id
_entity.type
_entity.pdbx_description
1 polymer ?
#
loop_
_entity_poly.entity_id
_entity_poly.type
_entity_poly.pdbx_seq_one_letter_code
_entity_poly.pdbx_strand_id
1 'polypeptide(L)'
;PKRGIYAGQSVLLNVNGDKAEPMVIKSPVALHVNFTTARGTYPSSLMGTMAFLRQSFMDTGHYSSYKSQFTKSSRGLKRPEYNPFLEALSPYVVKKSPIFFNCANLIDINACEWRLEIER
;
A
#
# COMPACT_ATOMS: atom_id res chain seq x y z
N PRO A 1 6.37 -10.34 0.61
CA PRO A 1 5.93 -11.41 1.55
C PRO A 1 5.19 -12.50 0.77
N LYS A 2 5.29 -13.79 1.14
CA LYS A 2 4.68 -14.87 0.34
C LYS A 2 3.15 -14.98 0.49
N ARG A 3 2.57 -14.43 1.56
CA ARG A 3 1.13 -14.47 1.89
C ARG A 3 0.71 -13.17 2.58
N GLY A 4 -0.57 -12.84 2.49
CA GLY A 4 -1.18 -11.66 3.11
C GLY A 4 -1.69 -10.65 2.08
N ILE A 5 -2.38 -9.63 2.59
CA ILE A 5 -3.04 -8.59 1.78
C ILE A 5 -2.00 -7.76 1.04
N TYR A 6 -0.87 -7.46 1.67
CA TYR A 6 0.27 -6.79 1.04
C TYR A 6 1.30 -7.83 0.58
N ALA A 7 1.36 -8.06 -0.73
CA ALA A 7 2.23 -9.07 -1.32
C ALA A 7 3.70 -8.61 -1.45
N GLY A 8 3.96 -7.31 -1.39
CA GLY A 8 5.30 -6.73 -1.46
C GLY A 8 5.43 -5.72 -2.61
N GLN A 9 6.66 -5.43 -3.01
CA GLN A 9 6.97 -4.43 -4.05
C GLN A 9 7.55 -5.10 -5.30
N SER A 10 7.25 -4.57 -6.49
CA SER A 10 7.89 -5.02 -7.74
C SER A 10 9.07 -4.14 -8.16
N VAL A 11 9.93 -4.74 -8.98
CA VAL A 11 11.11 -4.13 -9.58
C VAL A 11 10.99 -4.22 -11.10
N LEU A 12 11.36 -3.15 -11.80
CA LEU A 12 11.50 -3.17 -13.26
C LEU A 12 12.90 -3.64 -13.62
N LEU A 13 12.97 -4.77 -14.31
CA LEU A 13 14.22 -5.42 -14.71
C LEU A 13 14.35 -5.37 -16.23
N ASN A 14 15.55 -5.04 -16.70
CA ASN A 14 15.98 -5.32 -18.06
C ASN A 14 16.44 -6.78 -18.14
N VAL A 15 15.86 -7.59 -19.01
CA VAL A 15 16.23 -9.01 -19.15
C VAL A 15 17.46 -9.20 -20.06
N ASN A 16 17.94 -8.14 -20.71
CA ASN A 16 19.05 -8.19 -21.67
C ASN A 16 20.44 -8.07 -21.01
N GLY A 17 20.75 -8.90 -20.00
CA GLY A 17 22.05 -8.85 -19.32
C GLY A 17 22.41 -10.12 -18.55
N ASP A 18 23.71 -10.30 -18.28
CA ASP A 18 24.24 -11.50 -17.61
C ASP A 18 24.20 -11.44 -16.07
N LYS A 19 24.03 -10.25 -15.49
CA LYS A 19 24.08 -10.03 -14.03
C LYS A 19 22.87 -9.23 -13.55
N ALA A 20 22.25 -9.69 -12.46
CA ALA A 20 21.01 -9.14 -11.94
C ALA A 20 21.11 -7.69 -11.42
N GLU A 21 22.26 -7.27 -10.88
CA GLU A 21 22.43 -5.91 -10.30
C GLU A 21 22.35 -4.78 -11.35
N PRO A 22 23.11 -4.80 -12.48
CA PRO A 22 22.99 -3.78 -13.52
C PRO A 22 21.69 -3.87 -14.34
N MET A 23 20.93 -4.95 -14.19
CA MET A 23 19.64 -5.15 -14.86
C MET A 23 18.49 -4.40 -14.17
N VAL A 24 18.66 -3.91 -12.95
CA VAL A 24 17.62 -3.17 -12.23
C VAL A 24 17.51 -1.75 -12.79
N ILE A 25 16.44 -1.48 -13.55
CA ILE A 25 16.15 -0.14 -14.06
C ILE A 25 15.54 0.73 -12.95
N LYS A 26 14.59 0.17 -12.19
CA LYS A 26 13.85 0.92 -11.17
C LYS A 26 13.35 0.01 -10.05
N SER A 27 13.60 0.40 -8.80
CA SER A 27 13.13 -0.28 -7.59
C SER A 27 12.86 0.73 -6.47
N PRO A 28 11.72 0.68 -5.75
CA PRO A 28 10.50 -0.08 -6.06
C PRO A 28 9.64 0.63 -7.12
N VAL A 29 8.93 -0.14 -7.94
CA VAL A 29 8.04 0.40 -8.99
C VAL A 29 6.63 0.52 -8.46
N ALA A 30 6.07 -0.56 -7.93
CA ALA A 30 4.68 -0.62 -7.50
C ALA A 30 4.49 -1.54 -6.29
N LEU A 31 3.46 -1.26 -5.50
CA LEU A 31 2.99 -2.14 -4.43
C LEU A 31 2.03 -3.18 -5.00
N HIS A 32 2.19 -4.44 -4.61
CA HIS A 32 1.27 -5.51 -4.97
C HIS A 32 0.33 -5.82 -3.81
N VAL A 33 -0.96 -5.81 -4.09
CA VAL A 33 -2.04 -6.08 -3.12
C VAL A 33 -2.86 -7.27 -3.61
N ASN A 34 -3.09 -8.22 -2.70
CA ASN A 34 -3.91 -9.40 -2.95
C ASN A 34 -5.17 -9.36 -2.07
N PHE A 35 -6.30 -9.83 -2.61
CA PHE A 35 -7.52 -10.03 -1.84
C PHE A 35 -7.53 -11.42 -1.19
N THR A 36 -6.67 -11.61 -0.19
CA THR A 36 -6.64 -12.86 0.59
C THR A 36 -7.47 -12.74 1.84
N THR A 37 -8.45 -13.63 2.03
CA THR A 37 -9.23 -13.73 3.27
C THR A 37 -8.65 -14.81 4.18
N ALA A 38 -8.62 -14.56 5.49
CA ALA A 38 -8.23 -15.55 6.49
C ALA A 38 -9.47 -15.97 7.30
N ARG A 39 -9.75 -17.28 7.36
CA ARG A 39 -10.85 -17.77 8.21
C ARG A 39 -10.46 -17.62 9.69
N GLY A 40 -11.36 -17.07 10.49
CA GLY A 40 -11.18 -16.96 11.95
C GLY A 40 -10.44 -15.72 12.46
N THR A 41 -9.99 -14.81 11.59
CA THR A 41 -9.37 -13.54 12.01
C THR A 41 -9.74 -12.44 11.02
N TYR A 42 -9.86 -11.20 11.49
CA TYR A 42 -10.11 -10.07 10.60
C TYR A 42 -8.89 -9.85 9.67
N PRO A 43 -9.08 -9.73 8.35
CA PRO A 43 -10.36 -9.78 7.62
C PRO A 43 -10.76 -11.20 7.15
N SER A 44 -12.00 -11.58 7.47
CA SER A 44 -12.57 -12.90 7.16
C SER A 44 -13.38 -12.93 5.85
N SER A 45 -13.64 -11.78 5.24
CA SER A 45 -14.42 -11.63 4.01
C SER A 45 -13.72 -10.68 3.03
N LEU A 46 -14.12 -10.75 1.76
CA LEU A 46 -13.63 -9.82 0.75
C LEU A 46 -13.95 -8.36 1.13
N MET A 47 -15.17 -8.13 1.60
CA MET A 47 -15.57 -6.79 2.07
C MET A 47 -14.75 -6.33 3.28
N GLY A 48 -14.42 -7.24 4.20
CA GLY A 48 -13.52 -6.93 5.31
C GLY A 48 -12.10 -6.60 4.85
N THR A 49 -11.59 -7.32 3.85
CA THR A 49 -10.28 -7.08 3.25
C THR A 49 -10.24 -5.70 2.59
N MET A 50 -11.33 -5.37 1.89
CA MET A 50 -11.51 -4.07 1.29
C MET A 50 -11.57 -2.97 2.34
N ALA A 51 -12.41 -3.12 3.37
CA ALA A 51 -12.50 -2.15 4.47
C ALA A 51 -11.14 -1.93 5.14
N PHE A 52 -10.37 -3.00 5.37
CA PHE A 52 -9.03 -2.91 5.94
C PHE A 52 -8.05 -2.12 5.05
N LEU A 53 -8.09 -2.37 3.74
CA LEU A 53 -7.32 -1.59 2.77
C LEU A 53 -7.70 -0.12 2.84
N ARG A 54 -9.00 0.20 2.74
CA ARG A 54 -9.50 1.59 2.83
C ARG A 54 -9.02 2.28 4.09
N GLN A 55 -9.17 1.61 5.23
CA GLN A 55 -8.75 2.11 6.53
C GLN A 55 -7.24 2.38 6.56
N SER A 56 -6.43 1.42 6.09
CA SER A 56 -4.97 1.58 6.02
C SER A 56 -4.55 2.81 5.20
N PHE A 57 -5.23 3.07 4.07
CA PHE A 57 -4.98 4.25 3.24
C PHE A 57 -5.33 5.55 3.95
N MET A 58 -6.49 5.62 4.60
CA MET A 58 -6.93 6.79 5.37
C MET A 58 -6.01 7.07 6.57
N ASP A 59 -5.65 6.02 7.32
CA ASP A 59 -4.76 6.11 8.47
C ASP A 59 -3.37 6.59 8.06
N THR A 60 -2.87 6.14 6.91
CA THR A 60 -1.58 6.59 6.37
C THR A 60 -1.63 8.06 5.96
N GLY A 61 -2.72 8.51 5.33
CA GLY A 61 -2.92 9.91 4.98
C GLY A 61 -2.95 10.82 6.20
N HIS A 62 -3.71 10.42 7.23
CA HIS A 62 -3.76 11.12 8.51
C HIS A 62 -2.40 11.12 9.23
N TYR A 63 -1.71 9.98 9.25
CA TYR A 63 -0.38 9.85 9.84
C TYR A 63 0.64 10.80 9.18
N SER A 64 0.67 10.83 7.85
CA SER A 64 1.57 11.70 7.10
C SER A 64 1.24 13.18 7.31
N SER A 65 -0.05 13.55 7.37
CA SER A 65 -0.45 14.93 7.58
C SER A 65 -0.07 15.39 9.00
N TYR A 66 -0.33 14.58 10.01
CA TYR A 66 0.03 14.84 11.40
C TYR A 66 1.55 14.97 11.59
N LYS A 67 2.33 14.06 10.98
CA LYS A 67 3.80 14.13 10.97
C LYS A 67 4.31 15.42 10.31
N SER A 68 3.68 15.84 9.21
CA SER A 68 4.05 17.09 8.52
C SER A 68 3.75 18.33 9.37
N GLN A 69 2.64 18.34 10.09
CA GLN A 69 2.27 19.43 11.00
C GLN A 69 3.23 19.52 12.17
N PHE A 70 3.54 18.39 12.81
CA PHE A 70 4.52 18.32 13.90
C PHE A 70 5.91 18.82 13.47
N THR A 71 6.33 18.49 12.24
CA THR A 71 7.63 18.94 11.69
C THR A 71 7.65 20.46 11.44
N LYS A 72 6.52 21.04 11.01
CA LYS A 72 6.39 22.49 10.76
C LYS A 72 6.23 23.30 12.05
N SER A 73 5.50 22.77 13.02
CA SER A 73 5.26 23.40 14.32
C SER A 73 5.18 22.31 15.38
N SER A 74 6.17 22.28 16.28
CA SER A 74 6.21 21.34 17.40
C SER A 74 5.46 21.85 18.64
N ARG A 75 4.97 23.10 18.62
CA ARG A 75 4.41 23.76 19.79
C ARG A 75 3.01 23.21 20.10
N GLY A 76 2.89 22.47 21.21
CA GLY A 76 1.62 21.93 21.71
C GLY A 76 1.17 20.62 21.07
N LEU A 77 1.94 20.06 20.12
CA LEU A 77 1.65 18.78 19.49
C LEU A 77 2.47 17.66 20.14
N LYS A 78 1.81 16.54 20.44
CA LYS A 78 2.49 15.33 20.89
C LYS A 78 3.28 14.73 19.72
N ARG A 79 4.48 14.21 20.00
CA ARG A 79 5.28 13.51 19.00
C ARG A 79 4.46 12.32 18.43
N PRO A 80 4.32 12.21 17.10
CA PRO A 80 3.67 11.05 16.48
C PRO A 80 4.39 9.76 16.84
N GLU A 81 3.63 8.72 17.17
CA GLU A 81 4.20 7.38 17.36
C GLU A 81 4.68 6.82 16.03
N TYR A 82 5.85 6.17 16.03
CA TYR A 82 6.38 5.58 14.81
C TYR A 82 5.69 4.25 14.52
N ASN A 83 4.93 4.21 13.42
CA ASN A 83 4.30 2.98 12.94
C ASN A 83 4.99 2.53 11.63
N PRO A 84 5.77 1.42 11.64
CA PRO A 84 6.49 0.95 10.46
C PRO A 84 5.58 0.67 9.26
N PHE A 85 4.35 0.21 9.50
CA PHE A 85 3.41 -0.13 8.45
C PHE A 85 2.87 1.11 7.74
N LEU A 86 2.48 2.15 8.49
CA LEU A 86 2.02 3.43 7.92
C LEU A 86 3.15 4.19 7.22
N GLU A 87 4.37 4.11 7.76
CA GLU A 87 5.55 4.71 7.11
C GLU A 87 5.82 4.05 5.76
N ALA A 88 5.76 2.72 5.68
CA ALA A 88 5.96 1.96 4.44
C ALA A 88 4.88 2.24 3.38
N LEU A 89 3.66 2.57 3.79
CA LEU A 89 2.55 2.91 2.89
C LEU A 89 2.59 4.36 2.39
N SER A 90 3.29 5.25 3.08
CA SER A 90 3.35 6.69 2.76
C SER A 90 3.65 7.02 1.28
N PRO A 91 4.59 6.37 0.55
CA PRO A 91 4.83 6.70 -0.87
C PRO A 91 3.66 6.32 -1.80
N TYR A 92 2.82 5.36 -1.43
CA TYR A 92 1.67 4.93 -2.23
C TYR A 92 0.43 5.78 -1.99
N VAL A 93 0.32 6.39 -0.81
CA VAL A 93 -0.81 7.27 -0.45
C VAL A 93 -0.51 8.72 -0.83
N VAL A 94 0.65 9.23 -0.44
CA VAL A 94 0.99 10.66 -0.57
C VAL A 94 1.57 10.97 -1.95
N LYS A 95 2.53 10.15 -2.41
CA LYS A 95 3.19 10.35 -3.70
C LYS A 95 2.44 9.69 -4.87
N LYS A 96 1.31 9.03 -4.60
CA LYS A 96 0.48 8.30 -5.58
C LYS A 96 1.31 7.35 -6.46
N SER A 97 2.25 6.64 -5.84
CA SER A 97 3.01 5.60 -6.55
C SER A 97 2.08 4.46 -6.96
N PRO A 98 2.33 3.79 -8.11
CA PRO A 98 1.39 2.82 -8.65
C PRO A 98 1.20 1.60 -7.73
N ILE A 99 -0.01 1.06 -7.74
CA ILE A 99 -0.42 -0.12 -6.97
C ILE A 99 -1.06 -1.11 -7.94
N PHE A 100 -0.56 -2.34 -7.92
CA PHE A 100 -1.16 -3.45 -8.66
C PHE A 100 -2.02 -4.29 -7.74
N PHE A 101 -3.27 -4.48 -8.14
CA PHE A 101 -4.20 -5.36 -7.46
C PHE A 101 -4.28 -6.69 -8.21
N ASN A 102 -4.04 -7.78 -7.50
CA ASN A 102 -4.29 -9.13 -8.03
C ASN A 102 -5.75 -9.49 -7.75
N CYS A 103 -6.61 -9.28 -8.73
CA CYS A 103 -8.04 -9.58 -8.67
C CYS A 103 -8.27 -10.93 -9.40
N ALA A 104 -8.69 -12.00 -8.70
CA ALA A 104 -8.79 -13.35 -9.29
C ALA A 104 -10.19 -13.63 -9.87
N ASN A 105 -11.22 -13.00 -9.33
CA ASN A 105 -12.61 -13.17 -9.76
C ASN A 105 -13.30 -11.82 -10.00
N LEU A 106 -14.49 -11.83 -10.61
CA LEU A 106 -15.28 -10.62 -10.87
C LEU A 106 -15.58 -9.80 -9.62
N ILE A 107 -15.85 -10.47 -8.49
CA ILE A 107 -16.13 -9.77 -7.22
C ILE A 107 -14.89 -9.00 -6.75
N ASP A 108 -13.69 -9.53 -6.97
CA ASP A 108 -12.44 -8.84 -6.66
C ASP A 108 -12.27 -7.63 -7.58
N ILE A 109 -12.57 -7.76 -8.88
CA ILE A 109 -12.50 -6.66 -9.84
C ILE A 109 -13.40 -5.50 -9.40
N ASN A 110 -14.64 -5.78 -9.01
CA ASN A 110 -15.58 -4.77 -8.51
C ASN A 110 -15.08 -4.14 -7.20
N ALA A 111 -14.36 -4.88 -6.35
CA ALA A 111 -13.71 -4.31 -5.17
C ALA A 111 -12.53 -3.39 -5.55
N CYS A 112 -11.76 -3.76 -6.58
CA CYS A 112 -10.64 -3.00 -7.13
C CYS A 112 -11.11 -1.63 -7.68
N GLU A 113 -12.33 -1.53 -8.23
CA GLU A 113 -12.87 -0.29 -8.82
C GLU A 113 -12.89 0.92 -7.87
N TRP A 114 -13.10 0.72 -6.57
CA TRP A 114 -13.13 1.84 -5.60
C TRP A 114 -11.86 2.69 -5.64
N ARG A 115 -10.70 2.10 -5.95
CA ARG A 115 -9.46 2.87 -6.03
C ARG A 115 -9.50 3.87 -7.20
N LEU A 116 -10.12 3.50 -8.32
CA LEU A 116 -10.30 4.40 -9.47
C LEU A 116 -11.22 5.58 -9.12
N GLU A 117 -12.10 5.42 -8.14
CA GLU A 117 -13.01 6.47 -7.68
C GLU A 117 -12.35 7.46 -6.72
N ILE A 118 -11.32 7.06 -5.97
CA ILE A 118 -10.52 7.95 -5.11
C ILE A 118 -9.49 8.77 -5.90
N GLU A 119 -9.06 8.28 -7.05
CA GLU A 119 -8.08 8.98 -7.89
C GLU A 119 -8.72 9.90 -8.93
N ARG A 120 -10.05 9.88 -9.05
CA ARG A 120 -10.86 10.85 -9.82
C ARG A 120 -11.02 12.15 -9.05
#